data_AF-A0A3B4AJS2-F1
#
_entry.id   AF-A0A3B4AJS2-F1
#
_cell.length_a   1.000
_cell.length_b   1.000
_cell.length_c   1.000
_cell.angle_alpha   90.00
_cell.angle_beta   90.00
_cell.angle_gamma   90.00
#
_symmetry.space_group_name_H-M   'P 1'
#
loop_
_entity.id
_entity.type
_entity.pdbx_description
1 polymer ?
#
loop_
_entity_poly.entity_id
_entity_poly.type
_entity_poly.pdbx_seq_one_letter_code
_entity_poly.pdbx_strand_id
1 'polypeptide(L)'
;MGITKLADLVRFEAPNAISHKDIRDYSGTGSLTLALSGLFYRTLTLLEHDIKPVFVFDGKPPVEKLSTVSNSSTQTKNCIQLLELLGVPVVQANGDAEALCAQLVKAGAVDAVASEDMDTLPFGATILIRQLNASKDSEVIEYSLEKLLQKLELTQKEFVDLCILLGCDYCDKIAGLGPKRALDLIRKHRTIEEVVLHVKKKTHPVPHFWKYKAARKLFLDQPNTDIPTFFWSEPDEEALVRFLSHEKHIKEEKVRNRLTTFHQKRKKLREERETSKGFKQTRMDDFFKKTRKRGAVSKRRN
;
A
#
# COMPACT_ATOMS: atom_id res chain seq x y z
N MET A 1 -9.74 7.54 -6.60
CA MET A 1 -10.23 6.53 -7.55
C MET A 1 -9.07 6.33 -8.51
N GLY A 2 -7.95 5.76 -8.06
CA GLY A 2 -6.66 5.87 -8.76
C GLY A 2 -6.52 5.10 -10.07
N ILE A 3 -5.29 4.72 -10.42
CA ILE A 3 -4.95 4.15 -11.74
C ILE A 3 -5.43 2.69 -11.84
N THR A 4 -6.74 2.50 -11.94
CA THR A 4 -7.44 1.20 -11.97
C THR A 4 -6.93 0.26 -13.07
N LYS A 5 -6.55 0.82 -14.23
CA LYS A 5 -6.04 0.07 -15.38
C LYS A 5 -4.60 -0.41 -15.23
N LEU A 6 -3.86 0.10 -14.23
CA LEU A 6 -2.49 -0.33 -13.98
C LEU A 6 -2.45 -1.78 -13.50
N ALA A 7 -3.36 -2.18 -12.61
CA ALA A 7 -3.42 -3.56 -12.09
C ALA A 7 -3.47 -4.60 -13.22
N ASP A 8 -4.36 -4.38 -14.19
CA ASP A 8 -4.52 -5.28 -15.32
C ASP A 8 -3.28 -5.28 -16.22
N LEU A 9 -2.72 -4.10 -16.51
CA LEU A 9 -1.48 -4.00 -17.28
C LEU A 9 -0.33 -4.78 -16.62
N VAL A 10 -0.14 -4.61 -15.31
CA VAL A 10 0.93 -5.31 -14.58
C VAL A 10 0.73 -6.82 -14.62
N ARG A 11 -0.50 -7.31 -14.43
CA ARG A 11 -0.80 -8.76 -14.49
C ARG A 11 -0.40 -9.38 -15.82
N PHE A 12 -0.61 -8.68 -16.93
CA PHE A 12 -0.29 -9.19 -18.27
C PHE A 12 1.19 -8.99 -18.65
N GLU A 13 1.75 -7.82 -18.39
CA GLU A 13 3.07 -7.42 -18.92
C GLU A 13 4.23 -7.69 -17.93
N ALA A 14 3.93 -7.78 -16.63
CA ALA A 14 4.93 -7.95 -15.59
C ALA A 14 4.47 -8.90 -14.45
N PRO A 15 4.03 -10.14 -14.76
CA PRO A 15 3.52 -11.06 -13.73
C PRO A 15 4.55 -11.42 -12.66
N ASN A 16 5.85 -11.38 -12.98
CA ASN A 16 6.93 -11.64 -12.02
C ASN A 16 7.20 -10.47 -11.05
N ALA A 17 6.63 -9.30 -11.32
CA ALA A 17 6.65 -8.17 -10.39
C ALA A 17 5.56 -8.32 -9.31
N ILE A 18 4.65 -9.27 -9.49
CA ILE A 18 3.59 -9.64 -8.56
C ILE A 18 4.03 -10.89 -7.78
N SER A 19 3.90 -10.86 -6.46
CA SER A 19 4.03 -12.06 -5.63
C SER A 19 2.75 -12.29 -4.84
N HIS A 20 2.22 -13.50 -4.95
CA HIS A 20 1.11 -13.97 -4.10
C HIS A 20 1.71 -14.56 -2.84
N LYS A 21 1.40 -13.94 -1.71
CA LYS A 21 1.82 -14.38 -0.38
C LYS A 21 0.62 -14.95 0.35
N ASP A 22 0.75 -16.18 0.82
CA ASP A 22 -0.22 -16.79 1.72
C ASP A 22 -0.22 -16.01 3.04
N ILE A 23 -1.41 -15.54 3.45
CA ILE A 23 -1.58 -14.87 4.74
C ILE A 23 -1.86 -15.87 5.87
N ARG A 24 -1.61 -17.17 5.68
CA ARG A 24 -2.12 -18.25 6.57
C ARG A 24 -1.73 -18.14 8.05
N ASP A 25 -0.75 -17.31 8.39
CA ASP A 25 -0.47 -16.98 9.78
C ASP A 25 -1.47 -15.96 10.36
N TYR A 26 -2.04 -15.07 9.56
CA TYR A 26 -2.76 -13.83 9.94
C TYR A 26 -4.29 -13.94 9.92
N SER A 27 -4.86 -14.93 10.62
CA SER A 27 -6.32 -15.11 10.66
C SER A 27 -7.03 -14.16 11.63
N GLY A 28 -7.87 -13.27 11.11
CA GLY A 28 -8.90 -12.50 11.82
C GLY A 28 -10.20 -12.45 11.01
N THR A 29 -11.19 -13.27 11.34
CA THR A 29 -12.51 -13.23 10.69
C THR A 29 -13.18 -11.87 10.95
N GLY A 30 -13.23 -11.01 9.93
CA GLY A 30 -13.91 -9.71 10.02
C GLY A 30 -14.34 -9.21 8.65
N SER A 31 -15.66 -9.25 8.41
CA SER A 31 -16.31 -8.56 7.30
C SER A 31 -16.05 -7.04 7.38
N LEU A 32 -16.10 -6.35 6.24
CA LEU A 32 -15.88 -4.89 6.02
C LEU A 32 -16.91 -3.96 6.70
N THR A 33 -17.54 -4.38 7.80
CA THR A 33 -18.80 -3.77 8.26
C THR A 33 -18.56 -2.70 9.34
N LEU A 34 -18.75 -1.43 8.98
CA LEU A 34 -18.63 -0.19 9.79
C LEU A 34 -17.22 0.10 10.35
N ALA A 35 -16.62 1.19 9.84
CA ALA A 35 -15.19 1.55 9.88
C ALA A 35 -14.42 1.27 11.20
N LEU A 36 -14.99 1.57 12.38
CA LEU A 36 -14.25 1.46 13.66
C LEU A 36 -14.08 0.02 14.15
N SER A 37 -15.12 -0.80 14.05
CA SER A 37 -15.03 -2.22 14.45
C SER A 37 -14.02 -2.93 13.54
N GLY A 38 -14.14 -2.74 12.23
CA GLY A 38 -13.17 -3.28 11.27
C GLY A 38 -11.73 -2.86 11.59
N LEU A 39 -11.50 -1.57 11.87
CA LEU A 39 -10.18 -1.04 12.22
C LEU A 39 -9.64 -1.63 13.52
N PHE A 40 -10.46 -1.73 14.56
CA PHE A 40 -10.09 -2.32 15.86
C PHE A 40 -9.64 -3.78 15.71
N TYR A 41 -10.47 -4.62 15.10
CA TYR A 41 -10.16 -6.04 14.94
C TYR A 41 -8.94 -6.27 14.04
N ARG A 42 -8.84 -5.55 12.92
CA ARG A 42 -7.72 -5.68 11.98
C ARG A 42 -6.41 -5.22 12.58
N THR A 43 -6.39 -4.09 13.27
CA THR A 43 -5.17 -3.55 13.88
C THR A 43 -4.63 -4.51 14.94
N LEU A 44 -5.49 -5.04 15.82
CA LEU A 44 -5.07 -6.06 16.79
C LEU A 44 -4.56 -7.33 16.10
N THR A 45 -5.18 -7.76 15.00
CA THR A 45 -4.67 -8.91 14.23
C THR A 45 -3.31 -8.62 13.61
N LEU A 46 -3.05 -7.43 13.06
CA LEU A 46 -1.71 -7.08 12.57
C LEU A 46 -0.67 -7.15 13.69
N LEU A 47 -0.97 -6.55 14.84
CA LEU A 47 -0.11 -6.53 16.01
C LEU A 47 0.15 -7.93 16.60
N GLU A 48 -0.82 -8.84 16.55
CA GLU A 48 -0.66 -10.25 17.00
C GLU A 48 0.45 -10.99 16.25
N HIS A 49 0.67 -10.62 15.01
CA HIS A 49 1.64 -11.25 14.14
C HIS A 49 2.87 -10.38 13.91
N ASP A 50 3.13 -9.47 14.83
CA ASP A 50 4.27 -8.54 14.83
C ASP A 50 4.39 -7.67 13.58
N ILE A 51 3.28 -7.47 12.84
CA ILE A 51 3.20 -6.37 11.89
C ILE A 51 2.98 -5.10 12.70
N LYS A 52 3.86 -4.13 12.49
CA LYS A 52 3.83 -2.83 13.15
C LYS A 52 3.24 -1.78 12.19
N PRO A 53 1.90 -1.61 12.13
CA PRO A 53 1.30 -0.67 11.22
C PRO A 53 1.62 0.77 11.63
N VAL A 54 1.81 1.63 10.64
CA VAL A 54 1.72 3.09 10.78
C VAL A 54 0.56 3.53 9.92
N PHE A 55 -0.41 4.25 10.49
CA PHE A 55 -1.56 4.74 9.72
C PHE A 55 -1.29 6.16 9.24
N VAL A 56 -1.44 6.38 7.94
CA VAL A 56 -1.30 7.69 7.32
C VAL A 56 -2.66 8.16 6.84
N PHE A 57 -3.07 9.36 7.25
CA PHE A 57 -4.32 9.99 6.84
C PHE A 57 -4.07 11.12 5.84
N ASP A 58 -4.99 11.28 4.89
CA ASP A 58 -4.98 12.37 3.91
C ASP A 58 -5.09 13.73 4.58
N GLY A 59 -4.24 14.66 4.14
CA GLY A 59 -4.32 16.07 4.50
C GLY A 59 -5.17 16.87 3.53
N LYS A 60 -4.75 18.12 3.29
CA LYS A 60 -5.40 18.97 2.30
C LYS A 60 -5.05 18.47 0.89
N PRO A 61 -6.04 18.15 0.04
CA PRO A 61 -5.80 17.57 -1.27
C PRO A 61 -5.08 18.59 -2.16
N PRO A 62 -4.27 18.11 -3.11
CA PRO A 62 -3.64 18.97 -4.09
C PRO A 62 -4.71 19.68 -4.93
N VAL A 63 -4.39 20.89 -5.41
CA VAL A 63 -5.31 21.77 -6.16
C VAL A 63 -5.83 21.08 -7.43
N GLU A 64 -5.04 20.18 -7.98
CA GLU A 64 -5.31 19.38 -9.16
C GLU A 64 -6.43 18.34 -8.95
N LYS A 65 -6.71 17.93 -7.71
CA LYS A 65 -7.75 16.94 -7.36
C LYS A 65 -9.10 17.65 -7.15
N LEU A 66 -9.80 17.88 -8.26
CA LEU A 66 -10.99 18.75 -8.37
C LEU A 66 -12.29 18.25 -7.69
N SER A 67 -12.28 17.22 -6.84
CA SER A 67 -13.53 16.58 -6.38
C SER A 67 -13.58 16.06 -4.94
N THR A 68 -12.66 16.43 -4.05
CA THR A 68 -12.73 15.96 -2.65
C THR A 68 -12.49 17.11 -1.68
N VAL A 69 -13.55 17.57 -1.01
CA VAL A 69 -13.42 18.51 0.11
C VAL A 69 -12.89 17.70 1.31
N SER A 70 -11.61 17.90 1.67
CA SER A 70 -11.01 17.30 2.87
C SER A 70 -11.45 18.03 4.13
N ASN A 71 -12.71 17.86 4.50
CA ASN A 71 -13.06 18.08 5.90
C ASN A 71 -12.68 16.80 6.64
N SER A 72 -11.78 16.90 7.62
CA SER A 72 -11.51 15.83 8.59
C SER A 72 -12.85 15.43 9.20
N SER A 73 -13.42 14.34 8.68
CA SER A 73 -14.76 13.92 9.04
C SER A 73 -14.75 13.46 10.50
N THR A 74 -15.90 13.56 11.18
CA THR A 74 -16.06 12.97 12.52
C THR A 74 -15.63 11.50 12.54
N GLN A 75 -15.80 10.78 11.43
CA GLN A 75 -15.33 9.39 11.28
C GLN A 75 -13.81 9.29 11.30
N THR A 76 -13.10 10.16 10.58
CA THR A 76 -11.63 10.22 10.58
C THR A 76 -11.10 10.44 11.99
N LYS A 77 -11.66 11.40 12.74
CA LYS A 77 -11.27 11.67 14.13
C LYS A 77 -11.48 10.46 15.04
N ASN A 78 -12.61 9.77 14.90
CA ASN A 78 -12.87 8.55 15.66
C ASN A 78 -11.86 7.44 15.34
N CYS A 79 -11.44 7.31 14.08
CA CYS A 79 -10.43 6.34 13.67
C CYS A 79 -9.05 6.68 14.26
N ILE A 80 -8.65 7.95 14.24
CA ILE A 80 -7.40 8.41 14.83
C ILE A 80 -7.39 8.12 16.34
N GLN A 81 -8.45 8.53 17.05
CA GLN A 81 -8.58 8.27 18.48
C GLN A 81 -8.50 6.77 18.79
N LEU A 82 -9.19 5.92 18.01
CA LEU A 82 -9.10 4.46 18.17
C LEU A 82 -7.66 3.93 18.03
N LEU A 83 -6.92 4.42 17.03
CA LEU A 83 -5.55 3.99 16.77
C LEU A 83 -4.58 4.44 17.87
N GLU A 84 -4.75 5.67 18.37
CA GLU A 84 -4.00 6.20 19.52
C GLU A 84 -4.26 5.34 20.77
N LEU A 85 -5.52 5.00 21.05
CA LEU A 85 -5.89 4.11 22.17
C LEU A 85 -5.35 2.68 22.00
N LEU A 86 -5.15 2.22 20.75
CA LEU A 86 -4.50 0.95 20.45
C LEU A 86 -2.97 1.01 20.56
N GLY A 87 -2.39 2.18 20.82
CA GLY A 87 -0.95 2.39 20.91
C GLY A 87 -0.24 2.35 19.55
N VAL A 88 -0.94 2.68 18.47
CA VAL A 88 -0.42 2.64 17.10
C VAL A 88 -0.14 4.06 16.58
N PRO A 89 1.03 4.32 15.97
CA PRO A 89 1.37 5.63 15.46
C PRO A 89 0.48 6.03 14.27
N VAL A 90 0.07 7.29 14.31
CA VAL A 90 -0.74 7.93 13.28
C VAL A 90 0.00 9.14 12.74
N VAL A 91 0.00 9.31 11.42
CA VAL A 91 0.60 10.46 10.74
C VAL A 91 -0.41 11.13 9.85
N GLN A 92 -0.41 12.47 9.88
CA GLN A 92 -1.22 13.29 9.00
C GLN A 92 -0.36 13.75 7.83
N ALA A 93 -0.73 13.37 6.60
CA ALA A 93 0.00 13.79 5.40
C ALA A 93 -0.23 15.27 5.08
N ASN A 94 0.73 15.90 4.41
CA ASN A 94 0.58 17.23 3.81
C ASN A 94 0.18 17.10 2.33
N GLY A 95 -1.02 16.56 2.08
CA GLY A 95 -1.44 16.15 0.74
C GLY A 95 -2.15 14.80 0.77
N ASP A 96 -1.95 14.01 -0.26
CA ASP A 96 -2.42 12.63 -0.33
C ASP A 96 -1.58 11.71 0.57
N ALA A 97 -2.22 10.76 1.24
CA ALA A 97 -1.55 9.79 2.10
C ALA A 97 -0.64 8.85 1.30
N GLU A 98 -1.02 8.50 0.05
CA GLU A 98 -0.23 7.63 -0.83
C GLU A 98 1.16 8.21 -1.11
N ALA A 99 1.24 9.53 -1.25
CA ALA A 99 2.48 10.27 -1.43
C ALA A 99 3.42 10.09 -0.22
N LEU A 100 2.93 10.38 0.99
CA LEU A 100 3.72 10.24 2.20
C LEU A 100 4.11 8.77 2.46
N CYS A 101 3.20 7.82 2.26
CA CYS A 101 3.50 6.40 2.35
C CYS A 101 4.65 5.98 1.42
N ALA A 102 4.63 6.45 0.17
CA ALA A 102 5.72 6.19 -0.78
C ALA A 102 7.06 6.77 -0.30
N GLN A 103 7.06 7.98 0.29
CA GLN A 103 8.27 8.58 0.87
C GLN A 103 8.83 7.75 2.03
N LEU A 104 7.97 7.33 2.96
CA LEU A 104 8.37 6.54 4.13
C LEU A 104 9.04 5.22 3.72
N VAL A 105 8.45 4.52 2.75
CA VAL A 105 9.02 3.27 2.21
C VAL A 105 10.32 3.53 1.46
N LYS A 106 10.37 4.55 0.60
CA LYS A 106 11.57 4.90 -0.17
C LYS A 106 12.74 5.29 0.73
N ALA A 107 12.46 5.90 1.88
CA ALA A 107 13.47 6.26 2.86
C ALA A 107 13.86 5.12 3.82
N GLY A 108 13.21 3.94 3.72
CA GLY A 108 13.48 2.80 4.58
C GLY A 108 12.93 2.94 6.01
N ALA A 109 12.00 3.87 6.24
CA ALA A 109 11.35 4.05 7.54
C ALA A 109 10.32 2.94 7.83
N VAL A 110 9.73 2.37 6.77
CA VAL A 110 8.79 1.25 6.81
C VAL A 110 9.08 0.31 5.64
N ASP A 111 8.72 -0.97 5.76
CA ASP A 111 9.09 -1.99 4.77
C ASP A 111 8.24 -1.97 3.49
N ALA A 112 6.96 -1.60 3.59
CA ALA A 112 6.02 -1.61 2.47
C ALA A 112 4.82 -0.67 2.73
N VAL A 113 4.17 -0.25 1.66
CA VAL A 113 2.88 0.46 1.74
C VAL A 113 1.75 -0.56 1.64
N ALA A 114 0.79 -0.53 2.56
CA ALA A 114 -0.45 -1.30 2.44
C ALA A 114 -1.58 -0.40 1.92
N SER A 115 -1.99 -0.57 0.67
CA SER A 115 -3.08 0.20 0.07
C SER A 115 -3.75 -0.59 -1.05
N GLU A 116 -5.04 -0.36 -1.29
CA GLU A 116 -5.69 -0.85 -2.52
C GLU A 116 -5.41 0.05 -3.72
N ASP A 117 -5.03 1.30 -3.47
CA ASP A 117 -4.72 2.24 -4.53
C ASP A 117 -3.29 2.05 -5.04
N MET A 118 -3.16 2.00 -6.37
CA MET A 118 -1.88 1.78 -7.04
C MET A 118 -1.11 3.07 -7.29
N ASP A 119 -1.70 4.23 -6.96
CA ASP A 119 -1.09 5.55 -7.11
C ASP A 119 0.18 5.72 -6.24
N THR A 120 0.37 4.87 -5.24
CA THR A 120 1.60 4.78 -4.44
C THR A 120 2.84 4.43 -5.28
N LEU A 121 2.68 3.64 -6.35
CA LEU A 121 3.80 3.22 -7.22
C LEU A 121 4.38 4.37 -8.05
N PRO A 122 3.60 5.22 -8.76
CA PRO A 122 4.14 6.39 -9.45
C PRO A 122 4.73 7.43 -8.49
N PHE A 123 4.27 7.49 -7.23
CA PHE A 123 4.95 8.26 -6.17
C PHE A 123 6.29 7.66 -5.72
N GLY A 124 6.61 6.43 -6.15
CA GLY A 124 7.91 5.80 -5.91
C GLY A 124 7.95 4.83 -4.74
N ALA A 125 6.80 4.34 -4.25
CA ALA A 125 6.77 3.27 -3.26
C ALA A 125 7.49 2.02 -3.82
N THR A 126 8.56 1.57 -3.15
CA THR A 126 9.37 0.44 -3.65
C THR A 126 8.61 -0.88 -3.55
N ILE A 127 7.78 -1.03 -2.52
CA ILE A 127 6.91 -2.19 -2.28
C ILE A 127 5.48 -1.71 -1.94
N LEU A 128 4.51 -2.19 -2.71
CA LEU A 128 3.07 -2.02 -2.46
C LEU A 128 2.44 -3.37 -2.14
N ILE A 129 1.73 -3.45 -1.04
CA ILE A 129 0.95 -4.59 -0.60
C ILE A 129 -0.54 -4.28 -0.80
N ARG A 130 -1.21 -5.11 -1.58
CA ARG A 130 -2.66 -5.07 -1.82
C ARG A 130 -3.35 -6.31 -1.25
N GLN A 131 -4.65 -6.20 -1.05
CA GLN A 131 -5.50 -7.24 -0.48
C GLN A 131 -5.03 -7.69 0.91
N LEU A 132 -4.54 -6.73 1.71
CA LEU A 132 -4.24 -6.94 3.13
C LEU A 132 -5.55 -7.01 3.93
N ASN A 133 -6.39 -7.96 3.56
CA ASN A 133 -7.57 -8.33 4.32
C ASN A 133 -7.12 -9.36 5.35
N ALA A 134 -7.50 -9.17 6.61
CA ALA A 134 -7.19 -10.12 7.68
C ALA A 134 -8.00 -11.43 7.59
N SER A 135 -8.61 -11.77 6.44
CA SER A 135 -9.44 -12.97 6.32
C SER A 135 -8.59 -14.23 6.11
N LYS A 136 -9.10 -15.37 6.59
CA LYS A 136 -8.39 -16.67 6.61
C LYS A 136 -7.92 -17.19 5.24
N ASP A 137 -8.55 -16.77 4.16
CA ASP A 137 -8.35 -17.32 2.81
C ASP A 137 -7.95 -16.26 1.76
N SER A 138 -7.56 -15.05 2.18
CA SER A 138 -7.15 -14.01 1.23
C SER A 138 -5.65 -14.09 0.94
N GLU A 139 -5.30 -14.20 -0.34
CA GLU A 139 -3.94 -14.00 -0.80
C GLU A 139 -3.59 -12.51 -0.76
N VAL A 140 -2.40 -12.19 -0.24
CA VAL A 140 -1.85 -10.84 -0.32
C VAL A 140 -1.08 -10.71 -1.61
N ILE A 141 -1.27 -9.59 -2.28
CA ILE A 141 -0.60 -9.29 -3.54
C ILE A 141 0.48 -8.24 -3.30
N GLU A 142 1.74 -8.63 -3.44
CA GLU A 142 2.88 -7.72 -3.36
C GLU A 142 3.32 -7.27 -4.75
N TYR A 143 3.50 -5.97 -4.93
CA TYR A 143 4.06 -5.34 -6.11
C TYR A 143 5.43 -4.74 -5.77
N SER A 144 6.45 -5.12 -6.54
CA SER A 144 7.78 -4.50 -6.46
C SER A 144 7.96 -3.51 -7.60
N LEU A 145 8.15 -2.23 -7.27
CA LEU A 145 8.36 -1.17 -8.26
C LEU A 145 9.63 -1.43 -9.09
N GLU A 146 10.72 -1.86 -8.46
CA GLU A 146 11.97 -2.18 -9.17
C GLU A 146 11.75 -3.25 -10.24
N LYS A 147 11.13 -4.37 -9.87
CA LYS A 147 10.81 -5.46 -10.82
C LYS A 147 9.85 -4.99 -11.91
N LEU A 148 8.91 -4.12 -11.56
CA LEU A 148 7.94 -3.54 -12.50
C LEU A 148 8.65 -2.68 -13.54
N LEU A 149 9.47 -1.72 -13.11
CA LEU A 149 10.24 -0.85 -14.00
C LEU A 149 11.17 -1.65 -14.91
N GLN A 150 11.84 -2.67 -14.38
CA GLN A 150 12.70 -3.56 -15.16
C GLN A 150 11.92 -4.33 -16.23
N LYS A 151 10.76 -4.88 -15.89
CA LYS A 151 9.93 -5.65 -16.84
C LYS A 151 9.24 -4.79 -17.88
N LEU A 152 8.81 -3.59 -17.48
CA LEU A 152 8.23 -2.63 -18.40
C LEU A 152 9.30 -1.92 -19.24
N GLU A 153 10.58 -2.04 -18.91
CA GLU A 153 11.71 -1.35 -19.58
C GLU A 153 11.55 0.18 -19.55
N LEU A 154 11.08 0.68 -18.40
CA LEU A 154 10.78 2.09 -18.17
C LEU A 154 11.61 2.64 -17.01
N THR A 155 11.96 3.92 -17.11
CA THR A 155 12.43 4.68 -15.95
C THR A 155 11.26 5.11 -15.06
N GLN A 156 11.51 5.56 -13.82
CA GLN A 156 10.43 6.08 -12.96
C GLN A 156 9.67 7.24 -13.62
N LYS A 157 10.37 8.13 -14.34
CA LYS A 157 9.73 9.26 -15.03
C LYS A 157 8.81 8.80 -16.15
N GLU A 158 9.26 7.81 -16.93
CA GLU A 158 8.46 7.20 -18.00
C GLU A 158 7.27 6.41 -17.43
N PHE A 159 7.45 5.77 -16.28
CA PHE A 159 6.39 5.05 -15.58
C PHE A 159 5.31 6.00 -15.04
N VAL A 160 5.69 7.16 -14.51
CA VAL A 160 4.73 8.22 -14.14
C VAL A 160 3.94 8.69 -15.37
N ASP A 161 4.62 8.90 -16.49
CA ASP A 161 3.95 9.28 -17.74
C ASP A 161 2.98 8.22 -18.25
N LEU A 162 3.36 6.94 -18.16
CA LEU A 162 2.46 5.82 -18.42
C LEU A 162 1.24 5.86 -17.48
N CYS A 163 1.45 6.05 -16.19
CA CYS A 163 0.38 6.12 -15.19
C CYS A 163 -0.63 7.25 -15.50
N ILE A 164 -0.13 8.43 -15.89
CA ILE A 164 -0.98 9.56 -16.31
C ILE A 164 -1.78 9.21 -17.58
N LEU A 165 -1.18 8.52 -18.56
CA LEU A 165 -1.88 8.07 -19.77
C LEU A 165 -2.96 7.02 -19.49
N LEU A 166 -2.73 6.13 -18.53
CA LEU A 166 -3.72 5.15 -18.07
C LEU A 166 -4.90 5.82 -17.34
N GLY A 167 -4.66 7.00 -16.78
CA GLY A 167 -5.58 7.84 -16.04
C GLY A 167 -5.28 7.82 -14.56
N CYS A 168 -4.99 9.01 -14.01
CA CYS A 168 -4.78 9.25 -12.58
C CYS A 168 -5.82 10.25 -12.06
N ASP A 169 -5.84 10.49 -10.75
CA ASP A 169 -6.79 11.40 -10.10
C ASP A 169 -6.48 12.90 -10.31
N TYR A 170 -5.33 13.26 -10.90
CA TYR A 170 -4.84 14.65 -10.95
C TYR A 170 -5.08 15.39 -12.27
N CYS A 171 -5.46 14.67 -13.34
CA CYS A 171 -5.76 15.30 -14.61
C CYS A 171 -6.61 14.39 -15.51
N ASP A 172 -7.11 14.95 -16.61
CA ASP A 172 -7.77 14.18 -17.66
C ASP A 172 -6.83 13.13 -18.27
N LYS A 173 -7.38 12.32 -19.19
CA LYS A 173 -6.64 11.32 -19.95
C LYS A 173 -7.06 11.30 -21.40
N ILE A 174 -6.23 10.70 -22.26
CA ILE A 174 -6.55 10.52 -23.67
C ILE A 174 -7.69 9.50 -23.80
N ALA A 175 -8.84 9.94 -24.31
CA ALA A 175 -10.01 9.11 -24.44
C ALA A 175 -9.78 7.94 -25.43
N GLY A 176 -10.28 6.75 -25.07
CA GLY A 176 -10.15 5.55 -25.90
C GLY A 176 -8.72 4.98 -25.97
N LEU A 177 -7.74 5.53 -25.25
CA LEU A 177 -6.40 4.96 -25.18
C LEU A 177 -6.37 3.80 -24.17
N GLY A 178 -6.10 2.59 -24.67
CA GLY A 178 -6.03 1.37 -23.86
C GLY A 178 -4.64 1.13 -23.25
N PRO A 179 -4.51 0.29 -22.21
CA PRO A 179 -3.26 0.12 -21.47
C PRO A 179 -2.07 -0.38 -22.30
N LYS A 180 -2.28 -1.43 -23.11
CA LYS A 180 -1.24 -1.97 -23.99
C LYS A 180 -0.71 -0.92 -24.96
N ARG A 181 -1.62 -0.21 -25.62
CA ARG A 181 -1.26 0.85 -26.57
C ARG A 181 -0.57 2.03 -25.88
N ALA A 182 -0.96 2.40 -24.66
CA ALA A 182 -0.28 3.42 -23.88
C ALA A 182 1.15 3.01 -23.55
N LEU A 183 1.36 1.75 -23.13
CA LEU A 183 2.69 1.18 -22.88
C LEU A 183 3.55 1.18 -24.14
N ASP A 184 3.03 0.72 -25.28
CA ASP A 184 3.76 0.71 -26.56
C ASP A 184 4.20 2.12 -26.97
N LEU A 185 3.29 3.09 -26.83
CA LEU A 185 3.57 4.49 -27.14
C LEU A 185 4.64 5.06 -26.22
N ILE A 186 4.57 4.81 -24.91
CA ILE A 186 5.58 5.29 -23.96
C ILE A 186 6.93 4.61 -24.18
N ARG A 187 6.98 3.30 -24.44
CA ARG A 187 8.25 2.63 -24.77
C ARG A 187 8.91 3.20 -26.03
N LYS A 188 8.11 3.59 -27.01
CA LYS A 188 8.61 4.15 -28.28
C LYS A 188 9.01 5.63 -28.15
N HIS A 189 8.20 6.42 -27.47
CA HIS A 189 8.27 7.89 -27.49
C HIS A 189 8.79 8.51 -26.19
N ARG A 190 8.87 7.71 -25.12
CA ARG A 190 9.45 8.02 -23.80
C ARG A 190 8.76 9.13 -22.99
N THR A 191 8.02 10.04 -23.61
CA THR A 191 7.35 11.15 -22.91
C THR A 191 5.92 11.35 -23.40
N ILE A 192 5.03 11.89 -22.55
CA ILE A 192 3.66 12.26 -22.96
C ILE A 192 3.68 13.26 -24.11
N GLU A 193 4.61 14.23 -24.09
CA GLU A 193 4.81 15.22 -25.15
C GLU A 193 4.94 14.55 -26.52
N GLU A 194 5.85 13.58 -26.65
CA GLU A 194 6.07 12.85 -27.89
C GLU A 194 4.92 11.91 -28.23
N VAL A 195 4.28 11.29 -27.23
CA VAL A 195 3.08 10.47 -27.44
C VAL A 195 1.95 11.29 -28.06
N VAL A 196 1.73 12.52 -27.59
CA VAL A 196 0.68 13.43 -28.11
C VAL A 196 0.92 13.81 -29.58
N LEU A 197 2.18 13.88 -30.03
CA LEU A 197 2.52 14.13 -31.44
C LEU A 197 2.23 12.92 -32.34
N HIS A 198 2.40 11.71 -31.82
CA HIS A 198 2.33 10.47 -32.61
C HIS A 198 1.02 9.68 -32.43
N VAL A 199 0.14 10.11 -31.51
CA VAL A 199 -1.16 9.48 -31.32
C VAL A 199 -2.13 9.85 -32.45
N LYS A 200 -2.93 8.89 -32.89
CA LYS A 200 -3.99 9.10 -33.89
C LYS A 200 -5.12 9.95 -33.28
N LYS A 201 -5.02 11.28 -33.36
CA LYS A 201 -5.97 12.23 -32.74
C LYS A 201 -7.45 12.02 -33.11
N LYS A 202 -7.73 11.47 -34.32
CA LYS A 202 -9.10 11.13 -34.75
C LYS A 202 -9.74 10.04 -33.90
N THR A 203 -8.95 9.05 -33.47
CA THR A 203 -9.44 7.92 -32.64
C THR A 203 -9.19 8.14 -31.15
N HIS A 204 -8.19 8.95 -30.82
CA HIS A 204 -7.73 9.21 -29.47
C HIS A 204 -7.59 10.74 -29.27
N PRO A 205 -8.70 11.45 -29.07
CA PRO A 205 -8.66 12.90 -28.90
C PRO A 205 -7.90 13.24 -27.61
N VAL A 206 -6.99 14.19 -27.72
CA VAL A 206 -6.21 14.70 -26.59
C VAL A 206 -7.04 15.79 -25.89
N PRO A 207 -7.17 15.76 -24.55
CA PRO A 207 -7.93 16.77 -23.83
C PRO A 207 -7.42 18.19 -24.11
N HIS A 208 -8.35 19.15 -24.22
CA HIS A 208 -7.99 20.56 -24.35
C HIS A 208 -7.42 21.08 -23.03
N PHE A 209 -6.34 21.87 -23.07
CA PHE A 209 -5.60 22.33 -21.87
C PHE A 209 -5.20 21.21 -20.89
N TRP A 210 -4.79 20.05 -21.43
CA TRP A 210 -4.44 18.91 -20.60
C TRP A 210 -3.30 19.20 -19.61
N LYS A 211 -3.61 19.17 -18.30
CA LYS A 211 -2.69 19.52 -17.19
C LYS A 211 -1.74 18.38 -16.78
N TYR A 212 -1.35 17.49 -17.70
CA TYR A 212 -0.49 16.35 -17.37
C TYR A 212 0.87 16.76 -16.79
N LYS A 213 1.40 17.93 -17.16
CA LYS A 213 2.66 18.45 -16.59
C LYS A 213 2.56 18.75 -15.09
N ALA A 214 1.41 19.27 -14.65
CA ALA A 214 1.15 19.50 -13.22
C ALA A 214 1.03 18.17 -12.47
N ALA A 215 0.27 17.21 -13.02
CA ALA A 215 0.19 15.86 -12.47
C ALA A 215 1.56 15.16 -12.38
N ARG A 216 2.37 15.23 -13.43
CA ARG A 216 3.74 14.70 -13.44
C ARG A 216 4.60 15.32 -12.33
N LYS A 217 4.49 16.64 -12.14
CA LYS A 217 5.19 17.35 -11.08
C LYS A 217 4.78 16.85 -9.69
N LEU A 218 3.48 16.62 -9.45
CA LEU A 218 3.00 16.07 -8.18
C LEU A 218 3.62 14.71 -7.86
N PHE A 219 3.74 13.82 -8.85
CA PHE A 219 4.34 12.50 -8.66
C PHE A 219 5.85 12.54 -8.43
N LEU A 220 6.58 13.39 -9.15
CA LEU A 220 8.04 13.38 -9.17
C LEU A 220 8.70 14.35 -8.17
N ASP A 221 8.10 15.52 -7.96
CA ASP A 221 8.70 16.64 -7.23
C ASP A 221 8.05 16.78 -5.85
N GLN A 222 7.99 15.68 -5.09
CA GLN A 222 7.45 15.74 -3.74
C GLN A 222 8.41 16.46 -2.80
N PRO A 223 7.89 17.28 -1.87
CA PRO A 223 8.73 17.92 -0.87
C PRO A 223 9.40 16.84 -0.01
N ASN A 224 10.67 17.07 0.33
CA ASN A 224 11.33 16.29 1.36
C ASN A 224 10.61 16.56 2.69
N THR A 225 10.03 15.51 3.25
CA THR A 225 9.41 15.56 4.58
C THR A 225 10.38 14.92 5.56
N ASP A 226 10.53 15.53 6.73
CA ASP A 226 11.27 14.90 7.83
C ASP A 226 10.58 13.60 8.22
N ILE A 227 11.33 12.50 8.21
CA ILE A 227 10.81 11.17 8.49
C ILE A 227 10.67 11.05 10.01
N PRO A 228 9.44 10.90 10.55
CA PRO A 228 9.25 10.74 11.98
C PRO A 228 9.78 9.38 12.45
N THR A 229 10.22 9.33 13.70
CA THR A 229 10.44 8.05 14.38
C THR A 229 9.11 7.54 14.92
N PHE A 230 8.83 6.26 14.68
CA PHE A 230 7.58 5.65 15.08
C PHE A 230 7.71 4.88 16.40
N PHE A 231 6.72 5.06 17.29
CA PHE A 231 6.63 4.38 18.56
C PHE A 231 5.29 3.65 18.65
N TRP A 232 5.35 2.40 19.13
CA TRP A 232 4.16 1.59 19.42
C TRP A 232 4.12 1.32 20.93
N SER A 233 2.95 1.44 21.52
CA SER A 233 2.70 1.14 22.93
C SER A 233 1.67 0.03 23.09
N GLU A 234 1.47 -0.46 24.31
CA GLU A 234 0.37 -1.37 24.60
C GLU A 234 -0.98 -0.64 24.50
N PRO A 235 -2.06 -1.33 24.10
CA PRO A 235 -3.41 -0.76 24.06
C PRO A 235 -3.90 -0.33 25.45
N ASP A 236 -4.56 0.83 25.53
CA ASP A 236 -5.27 1.27 26.73
C ASP A 236 -6.66 0.60 26.76
N GLU A 237 -6.75 -0.53 27.44
CA GLU A 237 -7.95 -1.38 27.45
C GLU A 237 -9.19 -0.68 28.01
N GLU A 238 -9.06 0.04 29.13
CA GLU A 238 -10.20 0.68 29.77
C GLU A 238 -10.67 1.89 28.96
N ALA A 239 -9.75 2.65 28.35
CA ALA A 239 -10.12 3.71 27.43
C ALA A 239 -10.76 3.16 26.14
N LEU A 240 -10.29 2.02 25.61
CA LEU A 240 -10.88 1.35 24.46
C LEU A 240 -12.31 0.86 24.75
N VAL A 241 -12.54 0.26 25.91
CA VAL A 241 -13.89 -0.14 26.33
C VAL A 241 -14.78 1.07 26.48
N ARG A 242 -14.33 2.13 27.16
CA ARG A 242 -15.07 3.39 27.28
C ARG A 242 -15.49 3.92 25.91
N PHE A 243 -14.52 4.09 25.01
CA PHE A 243 -14.74 4.67 23.69
C PHE A 243 -15.64 3.77 22.81
N LEU A 244 -15.27 2.51 22.61
CA LEU A 244 -15.99 1.63 21.69
C LEU A 244 -17.37 1.23 22.22
N SER A 245 -17.51 1.03 23.54
CA SER A 245 -18.75 0.51 24.12
C SER A 245 -19.70 1.58 24.59
N HIS A 246 -19.23 2.56 25.37
CA HIS A 246 -20.12 3.57 25.93
C HIS A 246 -20.44 4.65 24.89
N GLU A 247 -19.47 5.07 24.08
CA GLU A 247 -19.68 6.15 23.10
C GLU A 247 -20.12 5.63 21.72
N LYS A 248 -19.55 4.51 21.25
CA LYS A 248 -19.85 3.95 19.91
C LYS A 248 -20.80 2.76 19.92
N HIS A 249 -21.34 2.39 21.09
CA HIS A 249 -22.35 1.34 21.27
C HIS A 249 -21.96 -0.06 20.75
N ILE A 250 -20.66 -0.38 20.73
CA ILE A 250 -20.17 -1.75 20.48
C ILE A 250 -20.28 -2.56 21.78
N LYS A 251 -20.84 -3.77 21.73
CA LYS A 251 -20.97 -4.63 22.92
C LYS A 251 -19.63 -4.78 23.66
N GLU A 252 -19.59 -4.36 24.92
CA GLU A 252 -18.39 -4.40 25.78
C GLU A 252 -17.77 -5.79 25.85
N GLU A 253 -18.60 -6.82 25.99
CA GLU A 253 -18.18 -8.22 25.97
C GLU A 253 -17.33 -8.54 24.74
N LYS A 254 -17.68 -8.01 23.55
CA LYS A 254 -16.93 -8.25 22.31
C LYS A 254 -15.55 -7.57 22.33
N VAL A 255 -15.47 -6.36 22.88
CA VAL A 255 -14.22 -5.58 22.98
C VAL A 255 -13.28 -6.28 23.97
N ARG A 256 -13.77 -6.59 25.18
CA ARG A 256 -12.99 -7.27 26.22
C ARG A 256 -12.54 -8.65 25.77
N ASN A 257 -13.43 -9.48 25.24
CA ASN A 257 -13.06 -10.82 24.74
C ASN A 257 -11.99 -10.74 23.64
N ARG A 258 -12.06 -9.72 22.76
CA ARG A 258 -11.07 -9.53 21.71
C ARG A 258 -9.69 -9.14 22.26
N LEU A 259 -9.63 -8.27 23.28
CA LEU A 259 -8.40 -7.89 23.97
C LEU A 259 -7.80 -9.05 24.77
N THR A 260 -8.62 -9.83 25.46
CA THR A 260 -8.18 -11.07 26.13
C THR A 260 -7.55 -12.04 25.14
N THR A 261 -8.20 -12.24 23.99
CA THR A 261 -7.67 -13.11 22.91
C THR A 261 -6.35 -12.58 22.37
N PHE A 262 -6.23 -11.26 22.19
CA PHE A 262 -5.02 -10.59 21.73
C PHE A 262 -3.83 -10.89 22.64
N HIS A 263 -4.00 -10.71 23.96
CA HIS A 263 -2.95 -10.97 24.94
C HIS A 263 -2.57 -12.44 25.04
N GLN A 264 -3.57 -13.33 25.06
CA GLN A 264 -3.32 -14.78 25.09
C GLN A 264 -2.50 -15.22 23.87
N LYS A 265 -2.81 -14.71 22.68
CA LYS A 265 -2.10 -15.08 21.45
C LYS A 265 -0.67 -14.53 21.42
N ARG A 266 -0.46 -13.27 21.81
CA ARG A 266 0.91 -12.70 21.92
C ARG A 266 1.75 -13.45 22.96
N LYS A 267 1.17 -13.81 24.11
CA LYS A 267 1.85 -14.61 25.13
C LYS A 267 2.24 -15.98 24.58
N LYS A 268 1.32 -16.68 23.93
CA LYS A 268 1.57 -17.99 23.32
C LYS A 268 2.69 -17.93 22.26
N LEU A 269 2.63 -16.97 21.34
CA LEU A 269 3.67 -16.79 20.30
C LEU A 269 5.03 -16.46 20.92
N ARG A 270 5.06 -15.70 22.02
CA ARG A 270 6.29 -15.43 22.78
C ARG A 270 6.86 -16.69 23.43
N GLU A 271 6.02 -17.49 24.08
CA GLU A 271 6.41 -18.77 24.69
C GLU A 271 6.91 -19.77 23.63
N GLU A 272 6.24 -19.85 22.48
CA GLU A 272 6.69 -20.66 21.33
C GLU A 272 8.07 -20.23 20.82
N ARG A 273 8.35 -18.93 20.78
CA ARG A 273 9.68 -18.38 20.42
C ARG A 273 10.74 -18.65 21.48
N GLU A 274 10.38 -18.61 22.75
CA GLU A 274 11.31 -18.86 23.86
C GLU A 274 11.63 -20.36 24.00
N THR A 275 10.66 -21.24 23.79
CA THR A 275 10.86 -22.70 23.78
C THR A 275 11.64 -23.18 22.55
N SER A 276 11.48 -22.52 21.40
CA SER A 276 12.27 -22.79 20.19
C SER A 276 13.70 -22.20 20.21
N LYS A 277 14.05 -21.36 21.20
CA LYS A 277 15.43 -20.88 21.43
C LYS A 277 16.37 -21.95 22.04
N GLY A 278 15.85 -23.13 22.41
CA GLY A 278 16.69 -24.31 22.61
C GLY A 278 17.19 -24.86 21.27
N PHE A 279 18.34 -24.35 20.78
CA PHE A 279 19.02 -24.76 19.55
C PHE A 279 18.25 -24.56 18.22
N LYS A 280 18.14 -23.30 17.77
CA LYS A 280 18.39 -22.90 16.36
C LYS A 280 18.36 -21.37 16.27
N GLN A 281 19.47 -20.78 15.81
CA GLN A 281 19.49 -19.44 15.24
C GLN A 281 18.35 -19.33 14.22
N THR A 282 17.51 -18.30 14.31
CA THR A 282 16.49 -17.99 13.30
C THR A 282 17.17 -18.00 11.94
N ARG A 283 16.77 -18.92 11.07
CA ARG A 283 17.46 -19.12 9.80
C ARG A 283 16.97 -18.07 8.83
N MET A 284 17.86 -17.61 7.95
CA MET A 284 17.49 -16.74 6.82
C MET A 284 16.32 -17.33 6.00
N ASP A 285 16.21 -18.66 5.98
CA ASP A 285 15.12 -19.42 5.35
C ASP A 285 13.73 -19.16 5.97
N ASP A 286 13.65 -18.71 7.23
CA ASP A 286 12.40 -18.38 7.92
C ASP A 286 11.86 -16.99 7.48
N PHE A 287 12.72 -16.15 6.92
CA PHE A 287 12.38 -14.81 6.40
C PHE A 287 12.28 -14.77 4.87
N PHE A 288 12.97 -15.68 4.17
CA PHE A 288 13.03 -15.72 2.71
C PHE A 288 12.56 -17.07 2.17
N LYS A 289 11.50 -17.09 1.33
CA LYS A 289 11.17 -18.28 0.53
C LYS A 289 12.35 -18.62 -0.38
N LYS A 290 12.86 -19.86 -0.30
CA LYS A 290 13.93 -20.40 -1.17
C LYS A 290 13.58 -20.17 -2.64
N THR A 291 14.17 -19.15 -3.25
CA THR A 291 14.15 -19.00 -4.70
C THR A 291 14.99 -20.10 -5.33
N ARG A 292 14.46 -20.76 -6.37
CA ARG A 292 15.02 -21.95 -7.05
C ARG A 292 16.56 -21.94 -7.11
N LYS A 293 17.16 -23.10 -6.78
CA LYS A 293 18.59 -23.40 -6.97
C LYS A 293 19.08 -22.85 -8.31
N ARG A 294 20.11 -21.98 -8.29
CA ARG A 294 20.87 -21.65 -9.50
C ARG A 294 21.31 -22.98 -10.13
N GLY A 295 20.85 -23.25 -11.35
CA GLY A 295 21.25 -24.42 -12.11
C GLY A 295 22.77 -24.46 -12.22
N ALA A 296 23.36 -25.61 -11.95
CA ALA A 296 24.80 -25.82 -12.09
C ALA A 296 25.20 -25.53 -13.55
N VAL A 297 26.14 -24.60 -13.73
CA VAL A 297 26.83 -24.42 -15.00
C VAL A 297 27.57 -25.72 -15.30
N SER A 298 27.13 -26.41 -16.35
CA SER A 298 27.83 -27.56 -16.91
C SER A 298 29.26 -27.15 -17.26
N LYS A 299 30.24 -27.70 -16.53
CA LYS A 299 31.65 -27.67 -16.96
C LYS A 299 31.75 -28.52 -18.23
N ARG A 300 31.81 -27.87 -19.39
CA ARG A 300 32.42 -28.47 -20.59
C ARG A 300 33.86 -28.85 -20.24
N ARG A 301 34.15 -30.15 -20.23
CA ARG A 301 35.53 -30.65 -20.37
C ARG A 301 35.84 -30.71 -21.87
N ASN A 302 37.09 -30.36 -22.19
CA ASN A 302 37.72 -30.42 -23.50
C ASN A 302 37.43 -31.73 -24.25
#